data_AF-A0A3C0HAA1-F1
#
_entry.id   AF-A0A3C0HAA1-F1
#
_cell.length_a   1.000
_cell.length_b   1.000
_cell.length_c   1.000
_cell.angle_alpha   90.00
_cell.angle_beta   90.00
_cell.angle_gamma   90.00
#
_symmetry.space_group_name_H-M   'P 1'
#
loop_
_entity.id
_entity.type
_entity.pdbx_description
1 polymer ?
#
loop_
_entity_poly.entity_id
_entity_poly.type
_entity_poly.pdbx_seq_one_letter_code
_entity_poly.pdbx_strand_id
1 'polypeptide(L)'
;MKVERIDTKKTMNVQSYFIENYKDQKAYEGHYLHYDIEISQKPVNLKVYEGDYIVYTDQTSNNYIMATLEPQHPDSFFAWNFMDGILMQKEHFSPYVFEDLAATILKKDVGLKAAFESKKRTDTEFAENASAQLNWIYERSPYYEEGYKRYPVARIK
;
A
#
# COMPACT_ATOMS: atom_id res chain seq x y z
N MET A 1 12.74 16.87 -18.96
CA MET A 1 12.55 16.26 -17.63
C MET A 1 13.84 15.55 -17.24
N LYS A 2 14.43 15.87 -16.09
CA LYS A 2 15.62 15.22 -15.54
C LYS A 2 15.22 13.89 -14.89
N VAL A 3 15.62 12.79 -15.51
CA VAL A 3 15.35 11.41 -15.07
C VAL A 3 16.60 10.55 -15.21
N GLU A 4 16.74 9.54 -14.37
CA GLU A 4 17.74 8.47 -14.47
C GLU A 4 17.00 7.14 -14.64
N ARG A 5 17.36 6.35 -15.65
CA ARG A 5 16.87 4.98 -15.80
C ARG A 5 17.72 4.05 -14.94
N ILE A 6 17.08 3.14 -14.23
CA ILE A 6 17.77 2.05 -13.54
C ILE A 6 18.19 1.00 -14.57
N ASP A 7 19.50 0.76 -14.69
CA ASP A 7 20.05 -0.22 -15.62
C ASP A 7 20.33 -1.59 -15.01
N THR A 8 20.35 -1.68 -13.67
CA THR A 8 20.57 -2.95 -12.95
C THR A 8 19.72 -3.03 -11.70
N LYS A 9 19.23 -4.24 -11.41
CA LYS A 9 18.44 -4.50 -10.21
C LYS A 9 19.21 -4.09 -8.95
N LYS A 10 18.56 -3.34 -8.06
CA LYS A 10 19.13 -2.94 -6.76
C LYS A 10 18.02 -2.75 -5.73
N THR A 11 18.41 -2.68 -4.47
CA THR A 11 17.48 -2.36 -3.37
C THR A 11 17.73 -0.93 -2.93
N MET A 12 16.66 -0.14 -2.80
CA MET A 12 16.71 1.26 -2.38
C MET A 12 15.86 1.46 -1.14
N ASN A 13 16.34 2.25 -0.19
CA ASN A 13 15.50 2.69 0.93
C ASN A 13 14.65 3.87 0.47
N VAL A 14 13.33 3.71 0.52
CA VAL A 14 12.36 4.70 0.03
C VAL A 14 11.24 4.88 1.05
N GLN A 15 10.49 5.96 0.94
CA GLN A 15 9.17 6.08 1.54
C GLN A 15 8.13 5.64 0.50
N SER A 16 7.47 4.52 0.74
CA SER A 16 6.35 4.05 -0.08
C SER A 16 5.03 4.58 0.45
N TYR A 17 4.10 4.86 -0.47
CA TYR A 17 2.73 5.23 -0.14
C TYR A 17 1.82 4.00 -0.20
N PHE A 18 0.89 3.90 0.73
CA PHE A 18 -0.18 2.92 0.72
C PHE A 18 -1.52 3.66 0.72
N ILE A 19 -2.41 3.29 -0.20
CA ILE A 19 -3.75 3.89 -0.30
C ILE A 19 -4.63 3.28 0.78
N GLU A 20 -4.98 4.06 1.79
CA GLU A 20 -5.82 3.58 2.90
C GLU A 20 -7.30 3.66 2.51
N ASN A 21 -7.72 4.82 2.02
CA ASN A 21 -9.10 5.12 1.69
C ASN A 21 -9.19 6.13 0.53
N TYR A 22 -10.32 6.14 -0.17
CA TYR A 22 -10.66 7.10 -1.22
C TYR A 22 -12.15 6.97 -1.54
N LYS A 23 -12.68 7.93 -2.30
CA LYS A 23 -14.04 7.92 -2.84
C LYS A 23 -14.00 8.04 -4.35
N ASP A 24 -15.02 7.51 -5.01
CA ASP A 24 -15.14 7.57 -6.46
C ASP A 24 -16.22 8.53 -6.91
N GLN A 25 -15.92 9.32 -7.93
CA GLN A 25 -16.92 10.06 -8.68
C GLN A 25 -17.59 9.16 -9.72
N LYS A 26 -18.73 9.61 -10.24
CA LYS A 26 -19.36 8.96 -11.38
C LYS A 26 -18.40 8.99 -12.58
N ALA A 27 -18.44 7.91 -13.36
CA ALA A 27 -17.61 7.80 -14.54
C ALA A 27 -17.89 8.93 -15.55
N TYR A 28 -16.83 9.45 -16.16
CA TYR A 28 -16.82 10.51 -17.16
C TYR A 28 -15.68 10.24 -18.16
N GLU A 29 -15.97 10.30 -19.46
CA GLU A 29 -14.99 10.07 -20.55
C GLU A 29 -14.16 8.77 -20.45
N GLY A 30 -14.75 7.71 -19.89
CA GLY A 30 -14.07 6.40 -19.73
C GLY A 30 -13.19 6.29 -18.48
N HIS A 31 -13.18 7.32 -17.64
CA HIS A 31 -12.50 7.38 -16.36
C HIS A 31 -13.49 7.55 -15.22
N TYR A 32 -13.03 7.36 -13.98
CA TYR A 32 -13.72 7.83 -12.77
C TYR A 32 -12.67 8.38 -11.82
N LEU A 33 -13.00 9.49 -11.17
CA LEU A 33 -12.04 10.19 -10.33
C LEU A 33 -12.05 9.65 -8.91
N HIS A 34 -10.90 9.19 -8.43
CA HIS A 34 -10.65 9.04 -6.99
C HIS A 34 -10.47 10.42 -6.35
N TYR A 35 -11.08 10.65 -5.19
CA TYR A 35 -10.93 11.85 -4.38
C TYR A 35 -10.99 11.50 -2.89
N ASP A 36 -10.76 12.49 -2.01
CA ASP A 36 -10.61 12.28 -0.56
C ASP A 36 -9.61 11.15 -0.25
N ILE A 37 -8.48 11.16 -0.97
CA ILE A 37 -7.50 10.07 -0.95
C ILE A 37 -6.67 10.15 0.32
N GLU A 38 -6.79 9.13 1.15
CA GLU A 38 -6.04 8.95 2.39
C GLU A 38 -4.89 7.96 2.15
N ILE A 39 -3.70 8.34 2.59
CA ILE A 39 -2.51 7.50 2.44
C ILE A 39 -1.80 7.28 3.77
N SER A 40 -1.10 6.16 3.89
CA SER A 40 -0.03 5.98 4.87
C SER A 40 1.33 5.95 4.20
N GLN A 41 2.37 6.34 4.94
CA GLN A 41 3.76 6.36 4.49
C GLN A 41 4.60 5.45 5.37
N LYS A 42 5.40 4.58 4.75
CA LYS A 42 6.29 3.67 5.46
C LYS A 42 7.65 3.59 4.78
N PRO A 43 8.76 3.55 5.55
CA PRO A 43 10.07 3.21 5.00
C PRO A 43 10.06 1.77 4.49
N VAL A 44 10.50 1.55 3.26
CA VAL A 44 10.57 0.24 2.62
C VAL A 44 11.91 0.09 1.92
N ASN A 45 12.50 -1.11 2.01
CA ASN A 45 13.63 -1.50 1.17
C ASN A 45 13.07 -2.03 -0.16
N LEU A 46 12.81 -1.12 -1.09
CA LEU A 46 12.18 -1.42 -2.38
C LEU A 46 13.21 -2.02 -3.33
N LYS A 47 12.89 -3.18 -3.90
CA LYS A 47 13.62 -3.74 -5.03
C LYS A 47 13.20 -2.99 -6.29
N VAL A 48 14.14 -2.31 -6.91
CA VAL A 48 13.97 -1.68 -8.23
C VAL A 48 14.67 -2.53 -9.28
N TYR A 49 14.12 -2.54 -10.49
CA TYR A 49 14.53 -3.37 -11.60
C TYR A 49 15.02 -2.53 -12.79
N GLU A 50 15.62 -3.21 -13.76
CA GLU A 50 15.96 -2.57 -15.02
C GLU A 50 14.69 -2.00 -15.68
N GLY A 51 14.74 -0.74 -16.10
CA GLY A 51 13.58 -0.05 -16.71
C GLY A 51 12.75 0.79 -15.74
N ASP A 52 13.00 0.70 -14.43
CA ASP A 52 12.48 1.68 -13.47
C ASP A 52 13.17 3.04 -13.67
N TYR A 53 12.55 4.13 -13.20
CA TYR A 53 13.07 5.48 -13.33
C TYR A 53 13.13 6.21 -11.99
N ILE A 54 14.21 6.95 -11.79
CA ILE A 54 14.31 8.00 -10.77
C ILE A 54 13.98 9.32 -11.47
N VAL A 55 12.98 10.02 -10.94
CA VAL A 55 12.59 11.37 -11.41
C VAL A 55 13.09 12.39 -10.39
N TYR A 56 13.98 13.29 -10.80
CA TYR A 56 14.51 14.31 -9.89
C TYR A 56 13.55 15.47 -9.75
N THR A 57 13.38 16.00 -8.54
CA THR A 57 12.48 17.12 -8.24
C THR A 57 13.23 18.43 -8.00
N ASP A 58 14.35 18.64 -8.69
CA ASP A 58 15.10 19.90 -8.72
C ASP A 58 15.20 20.39 -10.18
N GLN A 59 14.04 20.70 -10.75
CA GLN A 59 13.90 21.15 -12.14
C GLN A 59 12.64 22.00 -12.34
N THR A 60 12.58 22.76 -13.43
CA THR A 60 11.44 23.65 -13.75
C THR A 60 10.09 22.93 -13.80
N SER A 61 10.06 21.63 -14.12
CA SER A 61 8.83 20.84 -14.24
C SER A 61 8.34 20.22 -12.93
N ASN A 62 8.84 20.65 -11.76
CA ASN A 62 8.49 20.06 -10.46
C ASN A 62 6.99 20.05 -10.18
N ASN A 63 6.26 21.14 -10.48
CA ASN A 63 4.82 21.19 -10.25
C ASN A 63 4.08 20.11 -11.03
N TYR A 64 4.46 19.88 -12.29
CA TYR A 64 3.88 18.81 -13.11
C TYR A 64 4.20 17.43 -12.52
N ILE A 65 5.47 17.19 -12.15
CA ILE A 65 5.90 15.92 -11.56
C ILE A 65 5.10 15.61 -10.29
N MET A 66 4.98 16.59 -9.38
CA MET A 66 4.23 16.42 -8.14
C MET A 66 2.73 16.25 -8.39
N ALA A 67 2.15 17.06 -9.28
CA ALA A 67 0.73 16.99 -9.62
C ALA A 67 0.34 15.63 -10.22
N THR A 68 1.23 15.04 -11.03
CA THR A 68 0.96 13.77 -11.70
C THR A 68 1.29 12.56 -10.83
N LEU A 69 2.38 12.61 -10.04
CA LEU A 69 2.90 11.44 -9.34
C LEU A 69 2.51 11.34 -7.87
N GLU A 70 2.08 12.42 -7.20
CA GLU A 70 1.61 12.31 -5.82
C GLU A 70 0.14 11.84 -5.80
N PRO A 71 -0.18 10.69 -5.17
CA PRO A 71 -1.49 10.06 -5.31
C PRO A 71 -2.65 10.91 -4.77
N GLN A 72 -2.37 11.85 -3.86
CA GLN A 72 -3.40 12.74 -3.29
C GLN A 72 -3.71 13.96 -4.17
N HIS A 73 -2.94 14.21 -5.23
CA HIS A 73 -3.21 15.33 -6.10
C HIS A 73 -4.40 15.02 -7.03
N PRO A 74 -5.33 15.98 -7.26
CA PRO A 74 -6.53 15.74 -8.07
C PRO A 74 -6.25 15.38 -9.53
N ASP A 75 -5.11 15.83 -10.07
CA ASP A 75 -4.65 15.52 -11.44
C ASP A 75 -3.64 14.35 -11.49
N SER A 76 -3.54 13.57 -10.42
CA SER A 76 -2.60 12.45 -10.37
C SER A 76 -3.05 11.26 -11.19
N PHE A 77 -2.10 10.41 -11.57
CA PHE A 77 -2.43 9.13 -12.20
C PHE A 77 -3.33 8.25 -11.32
N PHE A 78 -3.17 8.33 -9.99
CA PHE A 78 -4.06 7.62 -9.08
C PHE A 78 -5.47 8.22 -9.14
N ALA A 79 -5.60 9.55 -8.98
CA ALA A 79 -6.90 10.23 -9.03
C ALA A 79 -7.66 9.90 -10.32
N TRP A 80 -6.96 9.80 -11.46
CA TRP A 80 -7.55 9.44 -12.75
C TRP A 80 -7.57 7.92 -13.06
N ASN A 81 -7.64 7.09 -12.02
CA ASN A 81 -7.83 5.64 -12.10
C ASN A 81 -6.84 4.85 -13.02
N PHE A 82 -5.66 5.40 -13.29
CA PHE A 82 -4.63 4.74 -14.10
C PHE A 82 -3.87 3.65 -13.33
N MET A 83 -4.03 3.61 -12.00
CA MET A 83 -3.25 2.76 -11.10
C MET A 83 -4.10 1.76 -10.31
N ASP A 84 -5.35 1.53 -10.73
CA ASP A 84 -6.33 0.68 -10.02
C ASP A 84 -5.90 -0.78 -9.87
N GLY A 85 -4.92 -1.22 -10.66
CA GLY A 85 -4.33 -2.54 -10.52
C GLY A 85 -3.78 -2.85 -9.11
N ILE A 86 -3.48 -1.82 -8.30
CA ILE A 86 -3.05 -1.99 -6.90
C ILE A 86 -4.22 -2.14 -5.92
N LEU A 87 -5.44 -1.78 -6.32
CA LEU A 87 -6.63 -1.75 -5.46
C LEU A 87 -7.33 -3.11 -5.38
N MET A 88 -6.96 -4.04 -6.25
CA MET A 88 -7.46 -5.41 -6.23
C MET A 88 -6.49 -6.30 -5.45
N GLN A 89 -6.95 -6.82 -4.31
CA GLN A 89 -6.24 -7.86 -3.59
C GLN A 89 -6.36 -9.17 -4.39
N LYS A 90 -5.22 -9.79 -4.72
CA LYS A 90 -5.19 -11.01 -5.52
C LYS A 90 -5.09 -12.25 -4.64
N GLU A 91 -4.48 -12.11 -3.48
CA GLU A 91 -4.24 -13.22 -2.56
C GLU A 91 -4.98 -13.00 -1.23
N HIS A 92 -5.74 -14.01 -0.83
CA HIS A 92 -6.40 -14.06 0.47
C HIS A 92 -6.16 -15.42 1.14
N PHE A 93 -6.42 -15.48 2.44
CA PHE A 93 -6.29 -16.73 3.19
C PHE A 93 -7.57 -17.55 3.14
N SER A 94 -7.44 -18.88 3.22
CA SER A 94 -8.56 -19.77 3.53
C SER A 94 -8.67 -19.90 5.07
N PRO A 95 -9.80 -19.55 5.69
CA PRO A 95 -9.95 -19.60 7.15
C PRO A 95 -9.59 -20.97 7.75
N TYR A 96 -10.01 -22.06 7.10
CA TYR A 96 -9.76 -23.44 7.54
C TYR A 96 -8.28 -23.82 7.60
N VAL A 97 -7.44 -23.22 6.75
CA VAL A 97 -6.00 -23.50 6.71
C VAL A 97 -5.24 -22.48 7.57
N PHE A 98 -5.79 -21.27 7.70
CA PHE A 98 -5.07 -20.15 8.28
C PHE A 98 -5.16 -20.08 9.80
N GLU A 99 -6.19 -20.64 10.45
CA GLU A 99 -6.37 -20.53 11.90
C GLU A 99 -5.16 -21.06 12.71
N ASP A 100 -4.70 -22.27 12.40
CA ASP A 100 -3.51 -22.87 13.03
C ASP A 100 -2.23 -22.06 12.75
N LEU A 101 -2.13 -21.50 11.54
CA LEU A 101 -1.01 -20.66 11.14
C LEU A 101 -1.03 -19.31 11.86
N ALA A 102 -2.20 -18.70 12.05
CA ALA A 102 -2.41 -17.46 12.77
C ALA A 102 -1.98 -17.60 14.23
N ALA A 103 -2.36 -18.70 14.89
CA ALA A 103 -1.88 -19.01 16.24
C ALA A 103 -0.34 -19.15 16.30
N THR A 104 0.24 -19.78 15.28
CA THR A 104 1.70 -19.92 15.15
C THR A 104 2.40 -18.57 14.93
N ILE A 105 1.83 -17.69 14.10
CA ILE A 105 2.32 -16.33 13.84
C ILE A 105 2.35 -15.53 15.15
N LEU A 106 1.22 -15.48 15.87
CA LEU A 106 1.13 -14.77 17.16
C LEU A 106 2.07 -15.35 18.22
N LYS A 107 2.35 -16.65 18.19
CA LYS A 107 3.30 -17.26 19.13
C LYS A 107 4.75 -16.85 18.83
N LYS A 108 5.10 -16.67 17.55
CA LYS A 108 6.45 -16.30 17.12
C LYS A 108 6.73 -14.81 17.26
N ASP A 109 5.71 -13.97 17.05
CA ASP A 109 5.81 -12.51 17.15
C ASP A 109 5.08 -12.00 18.39
N VAL A 110 5.86 -11.80 19.47
CA VAL A 110 5.35 -11.31 20.76
C VAL A 110 4.80 -9.88 20.65
N GLY A 111 5.38 -9.05 19.78
CA GLY A 111 4.93 -7.67 19.58
C GLY A 111 3.58 -7.63 18.88
N LEU A 112 3.42 -8.43 17.82
CA LEU A 112 2.16 -8.59 17.11
C LEU A 112 1.07 -9.15 18.04
N LYS A 113 1.40 -10.14 18.87
CA LYS A 113 0.48 -10.68 19.87
C LYS A 113 0.03 -9.63 20.88
N ALA A 114 0.94 -8.82 21.41
CA ALA A 114 0.57 -7.76 22.32
C ALA A 114 -0.38 -6.74 21.67
N ALA A 115 -0.12 -6.37 20.41
CA ALA A 115 -0.99 -5.48 19.64
C ALA A 115 -2.38 -6.11 19.37
N PHE A 116 -2.43 -7.40 19.02
CA PHE A 116 -3.67 -8.14 18.82
C PHE A 116 -4.53 -8.15 20.09
N GLU A 117 -3.95 -8.55 21.22
CA GLU A 117 -4.65 -8.59 22.52
C GLU A 117 -5.03 -7.20 23.01
N SER A 118 -4.26 -6.17 22.69
CA SER A 118 -4.65 -4.79 22.95
C SER A 118 -5.90 -4.42 22.15
N LYS A 119 -5.91 -4.65 20.84
CA LYS A 119 -7.06 -4.33 19.99
C LYS A 119 -8.31 -5.10 20.43
N LYS A 120 -8.17 -6.41 20.71
CA LYS A 120 -9.25 -7.25 21.22
C LYS A 120 -9.85 -6.76 22.54
N ARG A 121 -9.08 -6.08 23.39
CA ARG A 121 -9.59 -5.50 24.65
C ARG A 121 -10.27 -4.15 24.45
N THR A 122 -9.86 -3.38 23.45
CA THR A 122 -10.34 -2.00 23.25
C THR A 122 -11.47 -1.89 22.22
N ASP A 123 -11.71 -2.93 21.44
CA ASP A 123 -12.62 -2.93 20.29
C ASP A 123 -13.52 -4.17 20.35
N THR A 124 -14.76 -3.97 20.84
CA THR A 124 -15.74 -5.04 21.05
C THR A 124 -16.17 -5.67 19.72
N GLU A 125 -16.37 -4.87 18.66
CA GLU A 125 -16.77 -5.38 17.35
C GLU A 125 -15.68 -6.31 16.78
N PHE A 126 -14.41 -5.93 16.96
CA PHE A 126 -13.29 -6.79 16.60
C PHE A 126 -13.22 -8.05 17.46
N ALA A 127 -13.44 -7.93 18.78
CA ALA A 127 -13.37 -9.06 19.71
C ALA A 127 -14.43 -10.13 19.45
N GLU A 128 -15.60 -9.73 18.95
CA GLU A 128 -16.73 -10.61 18.63
C GLU A 128 -16.68 -11.16 17.20
N ASN A 129 -15.78 -10.66 16.34
CA ASN A 129 -15.69 -11.06 14.95
C ASN A 129 -14.41 -11.89 14.66
N ALA A 130 -14.57 -13.21 14.59
CA ALA A 130 -13.47 -14.14 14.33
C ALA A 130 -12.81 -13.93 12.95
N SER A 131 -13.61 -13.60 11.92
CA SER A 131 -13.08 -13.31 10.58
C SER A 131 -12.21 -12.05 10.59
N ALA A 132 -12.66 -11.00 11.26
CA ALA A 132 -11.90 -9.77 11.42
C ALA A 132 -10.58 -10.01 12.17
N GLN A 133 -10.59 -10.86 13.21
CA GLN A 133 -9.38 -11.26 13.93
C GLN A 133 -8.37 -11.98 13.04
N LEU A 134 -8.81 -12.99 12.28
CA LEU A 134 -7.94 -13.71 11.35
C LEU A 134 -7.41 -12.79 10.26
N ASN A 135 -8.25 -11.93 9.68
CA ASN A 135 -7.82 -10.98 8.66
C ASN A 135 -6.78 -9.99 9.21
N TRP A 136 -6.97 -9.48 10.43
CA TRP A 136 -6.01 -8.56 11.06
C TRP A 136 -4.63 -9.21 11.25
N ILE A 137 -4.58 -10.50 11.60
CA ILE A 137 -3.34 -11.26 11.71
C ILE A 137 -2.74 -11.48 10.33
N TYR A 138 -3.56 -11.84 9.33
CA TYR A 138 -3.13 -12.05 7.95
C TYR A 138 -2.45 -10.81 7.35
N GLU A 139 -3.09 -9.64 7.47
CA GLU A 139 -2.56 -8.33 7.03
C GLU A 139 -1.19 -7.97 7.63
N ARG A 140 -0.86 -8.55 8.78
CA ARG A 140 0.39 -8.32 9.51
C ARG A 140 1.32 -9.52 9.46
N SER A 141 1.01 -10.51 8.63
CA SER A 141 1.80 -11.70 8.44
C SER A 141 2.73 -11.57 7.23
N PRO A 142 3.79 -12.40 7.14
CA PRO A 142 4.63 -12.48 5.94
C PRO A 142 3.90 -12.98 4.68
N TYR A 143 2.65 -13.46 4.81
CA TYR A 143 1.85 -13.99 3.71
C TYR A 143 0.94 -12.93 3.07
N TYR A 144 0.89 -11.73 3.64
CA TYR A 144 0.11 -10.65 3.05
C TYR A 144 0.75 -10.17 1.74
N GLU A 145 -0.10 -9.90 0.76
CA GLU A 145 0.35 -9.36 -0.53
C GLU A 145 0.97 -7.97 -0.32
N GLU A 146 2.30 -7.87 -0.36
CA GLU A 146 3.01 -6.61 -0.17
C GLU A 146 2.63 -5.52 -1.18
N GLY A 147 2.13 -5.92 -2.35
CA GLY A 147 1.73 -5.03 -3.44
C GLY A 147 0.33 -4.44 -3.27
N TYR A 148 -0.52 -5.04 -2.43
CA TYR A 148 -1.89 -4.59 -2.28
C TYR A 148 -1.93 -3.18 -1.68
N LYS A 149 -2.64 -2.27 -2.37
CA LYS A 149 -2.72 -0.84 -2.09
C LYS A 149 -1.39 -0.09 -2.04
N ARG A 150 -0.26 -0.73 -2.38
CA ARG A 150 1.06 -0.07 -2.44
C ARG A 150 1.18 0.69 -3.75
N TYR A 151 1.25 2.01 -3.66
CA TYR A 151 1.38 2.87 -4.83
C TYR A 151 2.74 2.64 -5.53
N PRO A 152 2.79 2.55 -6.88
CA PRO A 152 4.01 2.19 -7.60
C PRO A 152 5.06 3.30 -7.65
N VAL A 153 4.71 4.54 -7.27
CA VAL A 153 5.67 5.62 -7.07
C VAL A 153 6.05 5.71 -5.60
N ALA A 154 7.35 5.83 -5.33
CA ALA A 154 7.89 6.00 -4.00
C ALA A 154 8.87 7.18 -3.95
N ARG A 155 9.10 7.74 -2.76
CA ARG A 155 10.01 8.87 -2.55
C ARG A 155 11.36 8.40 -2.02
N ILE A 156 12.44 8.79 -2.68
CA ILE A 156 13.81 8.60 -2.18
C ILE A 156 14.11 9.75 -1.21
N LYS A 157 14.66 9.44 -0.04
CA LYS A 157 15.13 10.46 0.94
C LYS A 157 16.58 10.83 0.69
#